data_AF-A0A258STR2-F1
#
_entry.id   AF-A0A258STR2-F1
#
_cell.length_a   1.000
_cell.length_b   1.000
_cell.length_c   1.000
_cell.angle_alpha   90.00
_cell.angle_beta   90.00
_cell.angle_gamma   90.00
#
_symmetry.space_group_name_H-M   'P 1'
#
loop_
_entity.id
_entity.type
_entity.pdbx_description
1 polymer ?
#
loop_
_entity_poly.entity_id
_entity_poly.type
_entity_poly.pdbx_seq_one_letter_code
_entity_poly.pdbx_strand_id
1 'polypeptide(L)'
;DILPIRASKGHAIRYFSYKWSLPVEHCLVAGDSGNDIEMLLGDTLAIVVGNHSQEIAHLRDETQVYFAKAHYAAGIMEGIAHYQPKLAHLLAAPKEDLVHV
;
A
#
# COMPACT_ATOMS: atom_id res chain seq x y z
N ASP A 1 8.65 -2.57 17.82
CA ASP A 1 7.46 -2.33 18.67
C ASP A 1 7.26 -3.43 19.70
N ILE A 2 6.72 -3.11 20.87
CA ILE A 2 6.22 -4.08 21.84
C ILE A 2 4.72 -3.83 21.95
N LEU A 3 3.91 -4.78 21.49
CA LEU A 3 2.46 -4.64 21.35
C LEU A 3 1.74 -5.88 21.92
N PRO A 4 0.47 -5.74 22.34
CA PRO A 4 -0.38 -6.88 22.62
C PRO A 4 -0.46 -7.84 21.43
N ILE A 5 -0.65 -9.13 21.68
CA ILE A 5 -0.70 -10.17 20.62
C ILE A 5 -1.77 -9.94 19.54
N ARG A 6 -2.81 -9.13 19.85
CA ARG A 6 -3.90 -8.78 18.93
C ARG A 6 -3.80 -7.37 18.35
N ALA A 7 -2.67 -6.69 18.56
CA ALA A 7 -2.46 -5.32 18.14
C ALA A 7 -1.42 -5.27 17.01
N SER A 8 -1.91 -5.04 15.80
CA SER A 8 -1.10 -4.84 14.60
C SER A 8 -1.88 -4.07 13.54
N LYS A 9 -1.18 -3.61 12.49
CA LYS A 9 -1.81 -2.95 11.34
C LYS A 9 -2.78 -3.89 10.61
N GLY A 10 -2.43 -5.17 10.46
CA GLY A 10 -3.29 -6.18 9.84
C GLY A 10 -4.57 -6.44 10.65
N HIS A 11 -4.45 -6.63 11.97
CA HIS A 11 -5.61 -6.77 12.86
C HIS A 11 -6.51 -5.52 12.85
N ALA A 12 -5.93 -4.32 12.76
CA ALA A 12 -6.69 -3.09 12.67
C ALA A 12 -7.56 -3.01 11.40
N ILE A 13 -7.03 -3.44 10.25
CA ILE A 13 -7.81 -3.51 9.00
C ILE A 13 -8.93 -4.54 9.09
N ARG A 14 -8.66 -5.73 9.65
CA ARG A 14 -9.71 -6.75 9.84
C ARG A 14 -10.82 -6.24 10.77
N TYR A 15 -10.46 -5.52 11.83
CA TYR A 15 -11.43 -4.86 12.70
C TYR A 15 -12.26 -3.81 11.94
N PHE A 16 -11.63 -3.00 11.09
CA PHE A 16 -12.31 -2.03 10.24
C PHE A 16 -13.29 -2.73 9.29
N SER A 17 -12.82 -3.72 8.54
CA SER A 17 -13.64 -4.55 7.64
C SER A 17 -14.88 -5.11 8.35
N TYR A 18 -14.69 -5.71 9.53
CA TYR A 18 -15.77 -6.25 10.34
C TYR A 18 -16.77 -5.18 10.79
N LYS A 19 -16.27 -4.07 11.37
CA LYS A 19 -17.09 -3.03 11.98
C LYS A 19 -18.00 -2.33 10.98
N TRP A 20 -17.55 -2.16 9.75
CA TRP A 20 -18.29 -1.45 8.70
C TRP A 20 -18.84 -2.36 7.60
N SER A 21 -18.72 -3.70 7.75
CA SER A 21 -19.15 -4.68 6.75
C SER A 21 -18.59 -4.39 5.36
N LEU A 22 -17.32 -3.98 5.31
CA LEU A 22 -16.57 -3.75 4.08
C LEU A 22 -15.65 -4.95 3.82
N PRO A 23 -15.75 -5.63 2.68
CA PRO A 23 -14.84 -6.73 2.34
C PRO A 23 -13.37 -6.26 2.38
N VAL A 24 -12.48 -7.08 2.96
CA VAL A 24 -11.06 -6.72 3.11
C VAL A 24 -10.36 -6.67 1.74
N GLU A 25 -10.89 -7.41 0.78
CA GLU A 25 -10.46 -7.46 -0.62
C GLU A 25 -10.70 -6.13 -1.34
N HIS A 26 -11.57 -5.25 -0.79
CA HIS A 26 -11.78 -3.89 -1.27
C HIS A 26 -10.84 -2.87 -0.61
N CYS A 27 -9.97 -3.31 0.29
CA CYS A 27 -8.93 -2.46 0.86
C CYS A 27 -7.66 -2.54 0.00
N LEU A 28 -7.12 -1.36 -0.31
CA LEU A 28 -5.80 -1.18 -0.87
C LEU A 28 -4.91 -0.58 0.22
N VAL A 29 -3.81 -1.24 0.53
CA VAL A 29 -2.89 -0.84 1.60
C VAL A 29 -1.53 -0.46 1.03
N ALA A 30 -0.78 0.38 1.75
CA ALA A 30 0.57 0.76 1.35
C ALA A 30 1.53 0.65 2.53
N GLY A 31 2.75 0.16 2.28
CA GLY A 31 3.77 -0.03 3.30
C GLY A 31 5.19 0.09 2.75
N ASP A 32 6.15 0.19 3.66
CA ASP A 32 7.57 0.39 3.36
C ASP A 32 8.52 -0.40 4.29
N SER A 33 8.00 -0.94 5.40
CA SER A 33 8.81 -1.60 6.43
C SER A 33 8.15 -2.84 7.03
N GLY A 34 8.91 -3.55 7.86
CA GLY A 34 8.59 -4.85 8.41
C GLY A 34 7.34 -4.83 9.29
N ASN A 35 7.03 -3.69 9.91
CA ASN A 35 5.79 -3.55 10.69
C ASN A 35 4.52 -3.45 9.81
N ASP A 36 4.66 -3.35 8.48
CA ASP A 36 3.56 -3.39 7.51
C ASP A 36 3.25 -4.81 7.02
N ILE A 37 4.14 -5.79 7.21
CA ILE A 37 4.05 -7.12 6.60
C ILE A 37 2.67 -7.76 6.80
N GLU A 38 2.15 -7.72 8.03
CA GLU A 38 0.87 -8.36 8.33
C GLU A 38 -0.32 -7.72 7.60
N MET A 39 -0.25 -6.41 7.36
CA MET A 39 -1.24 -5.70 6.55
C MET A 39 -1.06 -6.01 5.06
N LEU A 40 0.19 -6.02 4.57
CA LEU A 40 0.53 -6.27 3.17
C LEU A 40 0.17 -7.69 2.70
N LEU A 41 0.21 -8.67 3.61
CA LEU A 41 -0.18 -10.07 3.36
C LEU A 41 -1.61 -10.39 3.80
N GLY A 42 -2.36 -9.41 4.32
CA GLY A 42 -3.62 -9.61 5.03
C GLY A 42 -4.87 -9.71 4.15
N ASP A 43 -4.85 -10.52 3.09
CA ASP A 43 -5.95 -10.68 2.10
C ASP A 43 -6.37 -9.37 1.39
N THR A 44 -5.52 -8.34 1.44
CA THR A 44 -5.71 -7.05 0.76
C THR A 44 -4.91 -6.99 -0.54
N LEU A 45 -5.25 -6.02 -1.41
CA LEU A 45 -4.31 -5.54 -2.42
C LEU A 45 -3.28 -4.64 -1.73
N ALA A 46 -2.01 -4.78 -2.08
CA ALA A 46 -0.93 -4.13 -1.36
C ALA A 46 0.03 -3.40 -2.28
N ILE A 47 0.53 -2.25 -1.82
CA ILE A 47 1.56 -1.46 -2.49
C ILE A 47 2.77 -1.38 -1.57
N VAL A 48 3.93 -1.76 -2.09
CA VAL A 48 5.22 -1.47 -1.47
C VAL A 48 5.84 -0.29 -2.20
N VAL A 49 6.06 0.83 -1.50
CA VAL A 49 6.59 2.05 -2.12
C VAL A 49 8.09 1.92 -2.41
N GLY A 50 8.59 2.68 -3.39
CA GLY A 50 9.96 2.51 -3.90
C GLY A 50 11.06 2.74 -2.87
N ASN A 51 10.80 3.52 -1.81
CA ASN A 51 11.71 3.76 -0.69
C ASN A 51 11.59 2.71 0.44
N HIS A 52 11.06 1.52 0.16
CA HIS A 52 10.96 0.44 1.13
C HIS A 52 12.33 -0.06 1.61
N SER A 53 12.30 -0.64 2.80
CA SER A 53 13.42 -1.33 3.42
C SER A 53 13.63 -2.74 2.84
N GLN A 54 14.85 -3.27 2.95
CA GLN A 54 15.18 -4.60 2.44
C GLN A 54 14.46 -5.74 3.18
N GLU A 55 14.02 -5.51 4.41
CA GLU A 55 13.30 -6.51 5.22
C GLU A 55 12.02 -7.02 4.54
N ILE A 56 11.35 -6.19 3.74
CA ILE A 56 10.13 -6.58 3.02
C ILE A 56 10.36 -6.92 1.55
N ALA A 57 11.61 -6.95 1.08
CA ALA A 57 11.92 -7.25 -0.33
C ALA A 57 11.51 -8.66 -0.75
N HIS A 58 11.37 -9.59 0.20
CA HIS A 58 10.92 -10.96 -0.04
C HIS A 58 9.43 -11.04 -0.45
N LEU A 59 8.65 -9.98 -0.24
CA LEU A 59 7.22 -9.94 -0.64
C LEU A 59 7.02 -9.78 -2.15
N ARG A 60 8.10 -9.69 -2.96
CA ARG A 60 8.02 -9.52 -4.42
C ARG A 60 7.37 -10.69 -5.14
N ASP A 61 7.41 -11.87 -4.54
CA ASP A 61 6.83 -13.09 -5.11
C ASP A 61 5.32 -13.19 -4.84
N GLU A 62 4.76 -12.28 -4.04
CA GLU A 62 3.35 -12.25 -3.69
C GLU A 62 2.51 -11.59 -4.78
N THR A 63 1.60 -12.36 -5.38
CA THR A 63 0.80 -11.90 -6.53
C THR A 63 -0.08 -10.69 -6.26
N GLN A 64 -0.48 -10.48 -5.00
CA GLN A 64 -1.31 -9.36 -4.55
C GLN A 64 -0.52 -8.12 -4.14
N VAL A 65 0.81 -8.17 -4.19
CA VAL A 65 1.71 -7.09 -3.76
C VAL A 65 2.37 -6.44 -4.97
N TYR A 66 2.11 -5.16 -5.17
CA TYR A 66 2.76 -4.36 -6.20
C TYR A 66 3.92 -3.56 -5.62
N PHE A 67 5.12 -3.76 -6.17
CA PHE A 67 6.30 -2.96 -5.83
C PHE A 67 6.39 -1.76 -6.77
N ALA A 68 6.06 -0.58 -6.25
CA ALA A 68 6.17 0.67 -6.98
C ALA A 68 7.64 1.07 -7.18
N LYS A 69 7.92 1.73 -8.30
CA LYS A 69 9.22 2.35 -8.58
C LYS A 69 9.32 3.72 -7.92
N ALA A 70 8.25 4.49 -7.91
CA ALA A 70 8.20 5.80 -7.30
C ALA A 70 8.20 5.71 -5.77
N HIS A 71 8.75 6.74 -5.14
CA HIS A 71 8.90 6.79 -3.69
C HIS A 71 7.70 7.48 -3.04
N TYR A 72 7.44 7.14 -1.77
CA TYR A 72 6.46 7.80 -0.92
C TYR A 72 5.07 7.86 -1.57
N ALA A 73 4.38 9.00 -1.48
CA ALA A 73 3.05 9.21 -2.05
C ALA A 73 3.01 8.95 -3.57
N ALA A 74 4.07 9.27 -4.32
CA ALA A 74 4.12 8.98 -5.75
C ALA A 74 4.08 7.47 -6.02
N GLY A 75 4.70 6.66 -5.16
CA GLY A 75 4.60 5.20 -5.21
C GLY A 75 3.19 4.67 -4.93
N ILE A 76 2.47 5.32 -4.02
CA ILE A 76 1.05 4.99 -3.77
C ILE A 76 0.21 5.29 -5.02
N MET A 77 0.41 6.45 -5.65
CA MET A 77 -0.31 6.84 -6.87
C MET A 77 -0.02 5.88 -8.03
N GLU A 78 1.24 5.49 -8.20
CA GLU A 78 1.67 4.46 -9.16
C GLU A 78 0.94 3.13 -8.90
N GLY A 79 0.91 2.67 -7.65
CA GLY A 79 0.22 1.44 -7.28
C GLY A 79 -1.30 1.50 -7.45
N ILE A 80 -1.94 2.63 -7.16
CA ILE A 80 -3.38 2.81 -7.45
C ILE A 80 -3.62 2.71 -8.96
N ALA A 81 -2.79 3.36 -9.78
CA ALA A 81 -2.90 3.29 -11.22
C ALA A 81 -2.67 1.87 -11.77
N HIS A 82 -1.81 1.07 -11.12
CA HIS A 82 -1.59 -0.33 -11.46
C HIS A 82 -2.86 -1.18 -11.27
N TYR A 83 -3.51 -1.09 -10.11
CA TYR A 83 -4.73 -1.87 -9.82
C TYR A 83 -6.01 -1.28 -10.43
N GLN A 84 -6.04 0.03 -10.67
CA GLN A 84 -7.17 0.75 -11.25
C GLN A 84 -6.71 1.63 -12.42
N PRO A 85 -6.41 1.05 -13.60
CA PRO A 85 -5.89 1.81 -14.75
C PRO A 85 -6.81 2.95 -15.21
N LYS A 86 -8.12 2.83 -14.97
CA LYS A 86 -9.11 3.88 -15.27
C LYS A 86 -8.84 5.16 -14.49
N LEU A 87 -8.26 5.08 -13.29
CA LEU A 87 -7.93 6.23 -12.45
C LEU A 87 -6.60 6.89 -12.85
N ALA A 88 -5.76 6.24 -13.67
CA ALA A 88 -4.41 6.73 -13.97
C ALA A 88 -4.38 8.19 -14.48
N HIS A 89 -5.38 8.58 -15.29
CA HIS A 89 -5.47 9.95 -15.82
C HIS A 89 -5.74 11.02 -14.75
N LEU A 90 -6.37 10.66 -13.61
CA LEU A 90 -6.61 11.55 -12.47
C LEU A 90 -5.40 11.61 -11.53
N LEU A 91 -4.56 10.59 -11.56
CA LEU A 91 -3.41 10.42 -10.67
C LEU A 91 -2.10 10.91 -11.30
N ALA A 92 -2.10 11.14 -12.62
CA ALA A 92 -1.02 11.83 -13.30
C ALA A 92 -0.93 13.26 -12.76
N ALA A 93 0.21 13.60 -12.15
CA ALA A 93 0.47 14.98 -11.77
C ALA A 93 0.34 15.88 -13.01
N PRO A 94 -0.29 17.06 -12.91
CA PRO A 94 -0.27 18.03 -13.99
C PRO A 94 1.19 18.31 -14.36
N LYS A 95 1.48 18.33 -15.66
CA LYS A 95 2.84 18.47 -16.19
C LYS A 95 3.39 19.91 -16.12
N GLU A 96 2.78 20.80 -15.34
CA GLU A 96 3.09 22.23 -15.33
C GLU A 96 3.31 22.75 -13.90
N ASP A 97 4.36 23.56 -13.76
CA ASP A 97 4.78 24.39 -12.62
C ASP A 97 5.62 23.77 -11.49
N LEU A 98 6.74 23.12 -11.86
CA LEU A 98 7.95 23.10 -11.01
C LEU A 98 9.11 23.88 -11.66
N VAL A 99 8.77 24.99 -12.33
CA VAL A 99 9.71 26.08 -12.61
C VAL A 99 9.31 27.19 -11.64
N HIS A 100 10.16 27.45 -10.64
CA HIS A 100 10.01 28.44 -9.56
C HIS A 100 9.34 27.96 -8.25
N VAL A 101 10.09 27.20 -7.43
CA VAL A 101 10.33 27.54 -6.01
C VAL A 101 11.74 27.09 -5.66
#